data_AF-A0AAV7EPQ0-F1
#
_entry.id   AF-A0AAV7EPQ0-F1
#
_cell.length_a   1.000
_cell.length_b   1.000
_cell.length_c   1.000
_cell.angle_alpha   90.00
_cell.angle_beta   90.00
_cell.angle_gamma   90.00
#
_symmetry.space_group_name_H-M   'P 1'
#
loop_
_entity.id
_entity.type
_entity.pdbx_description
1 polymer ?
#
loop_
_entity_poly.entity_id
_entity_poly.type
_entity_poly.pdbx_seq_one_letter_code
_entity_poly.pdbx_strand_id
1 'polypeptide(L)'
;MHWHLLVVKVAEKKIEWYNSMPKARSARPYVVDVASALKEEMVSRGFLDATDYEFVTVEDHPQQKTGYDCGIFMVKNMDLLSRDGHGDEEYVMDVNDHVYKDS
;
A
#
# COMPACT_ATOMS: atom_id res chain seq x y z
N MET A 1 9.40 12.38 -6.66
CA MET A 1 8.11 12.17 -5.99
C MET A 1 7.81 10.69 -6.05
N HIS A 2 7.41 10.07 -4.93
CA HIS A 2 7.17 8.63 -4.82
C HIS A 2 5.87 8.42 -4.05
N TRP A 3 4.97 7.61 -4.59
CA TRP A 3 3.68 7.31 -3.98
C TRP A 3 3.77 5.99 -3.22
N HIS A 4 3.24 6.00 -2.00
CA HIS A 4 3.14 4.83 -1.13
C HIS A 4 1.68 4.58 -0.79
N LEU A 5 1.34 3.31 -0.52
CA LEU A 5 0.02 2.93 -0.04
C LEU A 5 0.13 2.37 1.39
N LEU A 6 -0.67 2.92 2.29
CA LEU A 6 -0.90 2.38 3.64
C LEU A 6 -2.33 1.87 3.71
N VAL A 7 -2.52 0.65 4.19
CA VAL A 7 -3.82 -0.01 4.29
C VAL A 7 -4.05 -0.43 5.73
N VAL A 8 -5.17 0.00 6.31
CA VAL A 8 -5.55 -0.33 7.67
C VAL A 8 -6.49 -1.52 7.62
N LYS A 9 -5.99 -2.70 7.99
CA LYS A 9 -6.78 -3.92 8.08
C LYS A 9 -7.34 -4.09 9.48
N VAL A 10 -8.55 -3.58 9.68
CA VAL A 10 -9.22 -3.54 10.99
C VAL A 10 -9.41 -4.93 11.60
N ALA A 11 -9.83 -5.90 10.79
CA ALA A 11 -10.06 -7.27 11.26
C ALA A 11 -8.77 -7.98 11.70
N GLU A 12 -7.64 -7.68 11.06
CA GLU A 12 -6.34 -8.29 11.35
C GLU A 12 -5.51 -7.47 12.35
N LYS A 13 -5.96 -6.26 12.70
CA LYS A 13 -5.21 -5.28 13.51
C LYS A 13 -3.84 -4.98 12.91
N LYS A 14 -3.80 -4.71 11.60
CA LYS A 14 -2.56 -4.39 10.87
C LYS A 14 -2.66 -3.06 10.14
N ILE A 15 -1.51 -2.40 10.02
CA ILE A 15 -1.26 -1.33 9.05
C ILE A 15 -0.23 -1.85 8.07
N GLU A 16 -0.67 -2.17 6.86
CA GLU A 16 0.17 -2.72 5.80
C GLU A 16 0.71 -1.61 4.91
N TRP A 17 2.00 -1.69 4.59
CA TRP A 17 2.68 -0.77 3.70
C TRP A 17 3.08 -1.46 2.40
N TYR A 18 2.57 -0.93 1.28
CA TYR A 18 2.91 -1.35 -0.07
C TYR A 18 3.81 -0.30 -0.72
N ASN A 19 4.93 -0.76 -1.29
CA ASN A 19 5.94 0.08 -1.92
C ASN A 19 6.42 -0.54 -3.23
N SER A 20 5.95 -0.02 -4.36
CA SER A 20 6.31 -0.50 -5.71
C SER A 20 7.77 -0.27 -6.10
N MET A 21 8.56 0.48 -5.32
CA MET A 21 9.99 0.70 -5.54
C MET A 21 10.82 0.22 -4.34
N PRO A 22 11.28 -1.04 -4.31
CA PRO A 22 12.00 -1.59 -3.17
C PRO A 22 13.33 -0.90 -2.94
N LYS A 23 13.93 -0.29 -3.97
CA LYS A 23 15.18 0.48 -3.85
C LYS A 23 14.97 1.84 -3.15
N ALA A 24 13.72 2.28 -2.96
CA ALA A 24 13.37 3.50 -2.25
C ALA A 24 13.09 3.26 -0.74
N ARG A 25 13.79 2.31 -0.09
CA ARG A 25 13.60 2.01 1.35
C ARG A 25 13.92 3.17 2.29
N SER A 26 14.59 4.21 1.80
CA SER A 26 14.85 5.44 2.57
C SER A 26 13.57 6.13 3.05
N ALA A 27 12.41 5.84 2.44
CA ALA A 27 11.11 6.34 2.91
C ALA A 27 10.59 5.66 4.18
N ARG A 28 11.12 4.49 4.57
CA ARG A 28 10.57 3.66 5.66
C ARG A 28 10.40 4.42 6.99
N PRO A 29 11.37 5.20 7.49
CA PRO A 29 11.19 5.95 8.74
C PRO A 29 9.97 6.88 8.68
N TYR A 30 9.84 7.65 7.60
CA TYR A 30 8.70 8.55 7.41
C TYR A 30 7.36 7.83 7.35
N VAL A 31 7.31 6.66 6.69
CA VAL A 31 6.09 5.86 6.60
C VAL A 31 5.69 5.29 7.96
N VAL A 32 6.68 4.86 8.77
CA VAL A 32 6.45 4.38 10.14
C VAL A 32 5.94 5.52 11.04
N ASP A 33 6.49 6.72 10.90
CA ASP A 33 6.02 7.91 11.64
C ASP A 33 4.57 8.25 11.25
N VAL A 34 4.24 8.22 9.96
CA VAL A 34 2.86 8.44 9.47
C VAL A 34 1.91 7.39 10.00
N ALA A 35 2.30 6.10 9.99
CA ALA A 35 1.48 5.04 10.55
C ALA A 35 1.27 5.21 12.06
N SER A 36 2.29 5.66 12.80
CA SER A 36 2.19 5.93 14.24
C SER A 36 1.24 7.09 14.53
N ALA A 37 1.38 8.20 13.81
CA ALA A 37 0.47 9.35 13.91
C ALA A 37 -0.98 8.97 13.57
N LEU A 38 -1.19 8.11 12.57
CA LEU A 38 -2.51 7.59 12.21
C LEU A 38 -3.13 6.77 13.35
N LYS A 39 -2.35 5.90 14.02
CA LYS A 39 -2.81 5.14 15.20
C LYS A 39 -3.24 6.08 16.32
N GLU A 40 -2.42 7.08 16.64
CA GLU A 40 -2.72 8.08 17.67
C GLU A 40 -3.99 8.87 17.35
N GLU A 41 -4.20 9.23 16.09
CA GLU A 41 -5.42 9.92 15.65
C GLU A 41 -6.67 9.02 15.81
N MET A 42 -6.59 7.75 15.39
CA MET A 42 -7.70 6.80 15.54
C MET A 42 -8.13 6.60 16.99
N VAL A 43 -7.15 6.49 17.89
CA VAL A 43 -7.37 6.33 19.34
C VAL A 43 -7.92 7.62 19.94
N SER A 44 -7.30 8.77 19.67
CA SER A 44 -7.73 10.06 20.26
C SER A 44 -9.12 10.50 19.81
N ARG A 45 -9.54 10.13 18.60
CA ARG A 45 -10.89 10.41 18.08
C ARG A 45 -11.92 9.36 18.48
N GLY A 46 -11.50 8.29 19.14
CA GLY A 46 -12.39 7.21 19.60
C GLY A 46 -13.02 6.40 18.48
N PHE A 47 -12.44 6.39 17.27
CA PHE A 47 -12.96 5.61 16.16
C PHE A 47 -12.63 4.13 16.28
N LEU A 48 -11.41 3.84 16.76
CA LEU A 48 -10.86 2.51 16.80
C LEU A 48 -9.76 2.48 17.85
N ASP A 49 -9.75 1.47 18.71
CA ASP A 49 -8.58 1.19 19.53
C ASP A 49 -7.52 0.53 18.65
N ALA A 50 -6.63 1.36 18.12
CA ALA A 50 -5.54 0.94 17.27
C ALA A 50 -4.26 0.64 18.05
N THR A 51 -4.26 0.68 19.39
CA THR A 51 -3.02 0.64 20.19
C THR A 51 -2.18 -0.61 19.90
N ASP A 52 -2.85 -1.75 19.71
CA ASP A 52 -2.24 -3.05 19.44
C ASP A 52 -2.01 -3.36 17.95
N TYR A 53 -2.23 -2.39 17.05
CA TYR A 53 -2.06 -2.63 15.62
C TYR A 53 -0.59 -2.81 15.25
N GLU A 54 -0.28 -3.86 14.48
CA GLU A 54 1.06 -4.14 13.96
C GLU A 54 1.31 -3.37 12.65
N PHE A 55 2.51 -2.80 12.49
CA PHE A 55 2.95 -2.23 11.21
C PHE A 55 3.69 -3.30 10.40
N VAL A 56 3.21 -3.59 9.18
CA VAL A 56 3.73 -4.66 8.32
C VAL A 56 4.19 -4.08 6.99
N THR A 57 5.41 -4.44 6.56
CA THR A 57 5.87 -4.16 5.19
C THR A 57 5.46 -5.33 4.30
N VAL A 58 4.65 -5.07 3.27
CA VAL A 58 4.26 -6.09 2.31
C VAL A 58 5.33 -6.14 1.23
N GLU A 59 6.03 -7.27 1.15
CA GLU A 59 7.08 -7.48 0.14
C GLU A 59 6.55 -8.29 -1.07
N ASP A 60 5.52 -9.11 -0.84
CA ASP A 60 4.88 -9.93 -1.86
C ASP A 60 3.77 -9.15 -2.59
N HIS A 61 4.19 -8.20 -3.41
CA HIS A 61 3.30 -7.49 -4.33
C HIS A 61 4.06 -7.07 -5.60
N PRO A 62 3.35 -6.78 -6.70
CA PRO A 62 3.97 -6.35 -7.94
C PRO A 62 4.87 -5.11 -7.77
N GLN A 63 6.08 -5.20 -8.33
CA GLN A 63 7.10 -4.17 -8.26
C GLN A 63 7.24 -3.45 -9.59
N GLN A 64 7.35 -2.12 -9.56
CA GLN A 64 7.49 -1.35 -10.79
C GLN A 64 8.91 -1.48 -11.36
N LYS A 65 9.01 -1.53 -12.68
CA LYS A 65 10.30 -1.50 -13.40
C LYS A 65 10.71 -0.09 -13.82
N THR A 66 9.76 0.84 -13.88
CA THR A 66 9.96 2.24 -14.29
C THR A 66 10.17 3.15 -13.08
N GLY A 67 10.55 4.41 -13.30
CA GLY A 67 10.74 5.38 -12.20
C GLY A 67 9.49 6.17 -11.79
N TYR A 68 8.38 6.02 -12.51
CA TYR A 68 7.24 6.96 -12.45
C TYR A 68 5.86 6.31 -12.25
N ASP A 69 5.74 4.98 -12.36
CA ASP A 69 4.43 4.30 -12.28
C ASP A 69 3.90 4.08 -10.86
N CYS A 70 4.59 4.56 -9.82
CA CYS A 70 4.20 4.33 -8.42
C CYS A 70 2.76 4.74 -8.09
N GLY A 71 2.22 5.77 -8.75
CA GLY A 71 0.81 6.14 -8.62
C GLY A 71 -0.15 5.09 -9.18
N ILE A 72 0.16 4.49 -10.33
CA ILE A 72 -0.66 3.43 -10.94
C ILE A 72 -0.61 2.15 -10.11
N PHE A 73 0.58 1.76 -9.63
CA PHE A 73 0.72 0.61 -8.74
C PHE A 73 -0.08 0.80 -7.44
N MET A 74 -0.05 2.01 -6.86
CA MET A 74 -0.84 2.33 -5.67
C MET A 74 -2.35 2.16 -5.93
N VAL A 75 -2.88 2.73 -7.02
CA VAL A 75 -4.31 2.62 -7.35
C VAL A 75 -4.71 1.18 -7.70
N LYS A 76 -3.88 0.43 -8.43
CA LYS A 76 -4.15 -0.99 -8.74
C LYS A 76 -4.18 -1.85 -7.48
N ASN A 77 -3.21 -1.69 -6.57
CA ASN A 77 -3.24 -2.41 -5.28
C ASN A 77 -4.48 -2.03 -4.47
N MET A 78 -4.87 -0.75 -4.44
CA MET A 78 -6.08 -0.31 -3.75
C MET A 78 -7.36 -0.94 -4.35
N ASP A 79 -7.48 -0.99 -5.68
CA ASP A 79 -8.61 -1.64 -6.35
C ASP A 79 -8.69 -3.13 -6.03
N LEU A 80 -7.57 -3.85 -6.07
CA LEU A 80 -7.50 -5.27 -5.72
C LEU A 80 -7.90 -5.53 -4.26
N LEU A 81 -7.34 -4.76 -3.33
CA LEU A 81 -7.61 -4.91 -1.90
C LEU A 81 -9.05 -4.56 -1.52
N SER A 82 -9.70 -3.69 -2.29
CA SER A 82 -11.10 -3.30 -2.04
C SER A 82 -12.13 -4.37 -2.41
N ARG A 83 -11.74 -5.39 -3.18
CA ARG A 83 -12.63 -6.39 -3.78
C ARG A 83 -12.65 -7.74 -3.04
N ASP A 84 -12.30 -7.78 -1.76
CA ASP A 84 -12.09 -9.02 -0.97
C ASP A 84 -10.98 -9.94 -1.53
N GLY A 85 -10.01 -9.38 -2.27
CA GLY A 85 -8.94 -10.14 -2.92
C GLY A 85 -8.02 -10.85 -1.92
N HIS A 86 -8.39 -12.06 -1.53
CA HIS A 86 -7.45 -13.10 -1.15
C HIS A 86 -6.42 -13.21 -2.28
N GLY A 87 -5.15 -12.88 -1.98
CA GLY A 87 -4.04 -12.86 -2.94
C GLY A 87 -3.59 -14.25 -3.41
N ASP A 88 -4.52 -15.18 -3.60
CA ASP A 88 -4.26 -16.56 -4.04
C ASP A 88 -4.22 -16.70 -5.57
N GLU A 89 -4.63 -15.67 -6.31
CA GLU A 89 -4.44 -15.62 -7.76
C GLU A 89 -3.20 -14.78 -8.11
N GLU A 90 -2.25 -15.40 -8.82
CA GLU A 90 -1.03 -14.78 -9.36
C GLU A 90 -1.41 -13.66 -10.35
N TYR A 91 -1.71 -12.47 -9.82
CA TYR A 91 -2.05 -11.31 -10.64
C TYR A 91 -0.77 -10.65 -11.15
N VAL A 92 -0.41 -10.97 -12.39
CA VAL A 92 0.65 -10.27 -13.10
C VAL A 92 0.15 -8.86 -13.43
N MET A 93 0.56 -7.86 -12.65
CA MET A 93 0.38 -6.46 -13.04
C MET A 93 1.27 -6.15 -14.25
N ASP A 94 0.73 -6.29 -15.46
CA ASP A 94 1.36 -5.73 -16.65
C ASP A 94 1.06 -4.22 -16.70
N VAL A 95 2.13 -3.42 -16.76
CA VAL A 95 2.06 -1.97 -16.96
C VAL A 95 1.86 -1.60 -18.43
N ASN A 96 2.06 -2.55 -19.35
CA ASN A 96 1.90 -2.34 -20.79
C ASN A 96 0.44 -2.42 -21.27
N ASP A 97 -0.50 -2.87 -20.43
CA ASP A 97 -1.94 -2.80 -20.74
C ASP A 97 -2.49 -1.36 -20.74
N HIS A 98 -1.63 -0.36 -20.47
CA HIS A 98 -1.95 1.06 -20.58
C HIS A 98 -1.38 1.74 -21.82
N VAL A 99 -1.00 0.98 -22.86
CA VAL A 99 -0.92 1.60 -24.19
C VAL A 99 -2.35 1.98 -24.58
N TYR A 100 -2.69 3.25 -24.35
CA TYR A 100 -3.77 3.91 -25.07
C TYR A 100 -3.60 3.51 -26.54
N LYS A 101 -4.55 2.73 -27.07
CA LYS A 101 -4.72 2.67 -28.52
C LYS A 101 -5.12 4.07 -28.92
N ASP A 102 -4.13 4.85 -29.35
CA ASP A 102 -4.34 6.13 -30.00
C ASP A 102 -5.34 5.89 -31.15
N SER A 103 -6.51 6.52 -31.01
CA SER A 103 -7.50 6.71 -32.07
C SER A 103 -7.18 7.96 -32.86
#